data_AF-A0A2V1DD47-F1
#
_entry.id   AF-A0A2V1DD47-F1
#
_cell.length_a   1.000
_cell.length_b   1.000
_cell.length_c   1.000
_cell.angle_alpha   90.00
_cell.angle_beta   90.00
_cell.angle_gamma   90.00
#
_symmetry.space_group_name_H-M   'P 1'
#
loop_
_entity.id
_entity.type
_entity.pdbx_description
1 polymer ?
#
loop_
_entity_poly.entity_id
_entity_poly.type
_entity_poly.pdbx_seq_one_letter_code
_entity_poly.pdbx_strand_id
1 'polypeptide(L)'
;MLFFKILPIVWISSVASASRHYPHWTPPSTGDVRSPCPLLNSLANHNIIPHNGKNLTVPMLVKALNETVNLSPEIATFTATSALSLAPDPSLGHFQLNDLDKHNAIEHDASLSRVDFHFVGKEGVAKFNYPTFKRWFAHFGGQEFIDIETAAKARFAMVQHSRDTNPEFTYAEVQRLASYVETTLYFKAMVDKWGRTRKEFVRVLFEQERLPFAEGWRRPRDQFDGFVQTDTVLRLALATPEKTGWSGESVQQKLRESSIRHSAAPAFNAQGPLIGS
;
A
#
# COMPACT_ATOMS: atom_id res chain seq x y z
N MET A 1 66.90 43.19 -18.00
CA MET A 1 65.47 43.31 -18.35
C MET A 1 64.98 41.94 -18.81
N LEU A 2 64.15 41.24 -18.02
CA LEU A 2 62.99 40.46 -18.47
C LEU A 2 62.31 39.87 -17.23
N PHE A 3 61.24 40.50 -16.75
CA PHE A 3 60.36 39.93 -15.72
C PHE A 3 59.24 39.15 -16.43
N PHE A 4 59.31 37.82 -16.41
CA PHE A 4 58.20 36.97 -16.86
C PHE A 4 57.12 36.94 -15.77
N LYS A 5 55.98 37.58 -16.02
CA LYS A 5 54.78 37.43 -15.19
C LYS A 5 54.06 36.14 -15.57
N ILE A 6 54.06 35.17 -14.67
CA ILE A 6 53.25 33.95 -14.80
C ILE A 6 51.84 34.29 -14.31
N LEU A 7 50.86 34.32 -15.21
CA LEU A 7 49.45 34.38 -14.82
C LEU A 7 48.96 32.97 -14.43
N PRO A 8 48.25 32.81 -13.30
CA PRO A 8 47.65 31.54 -12.95
C PRO A 8 46.43 31.26 -13.85
N ILE A 9 46.48 30.13 -14.55
CA ILE A 9 45.34 29.60 -15.33
C ILE A 9 44.33 29.03 -14.33
N VAL A 10 43.24 29.76 -14.11
CA VAL A 10 42.10 29.27 -13.34
C VAL A 10 41.26 28.36 -14.24
N TRP A 11 41.34 27.06 -14.00
CA TRP A 11 40.47 26.06 -14.63
C TRP A 11 39.08 26.17 -14.00
N ILE A 12 38.16 26.88 -14.67
CA ILE A 12 36.74 26.84 -14.34
C ILE A 12 36.21 25.51 -14.87
N SER A 13 36.22 24.48 -14.02
CA SER A 13 35.51 23.23 -14.30
C SER A 13 34.01 23.53 -14.34
N SER A 14 33.44 23.66 -15.53
CA SER A 14 31.99 23.67 -15.70
C SER A 14 31.47 22.30 -15.25
N VAL A 15 30.80 22.27 -14.10
CA VAL A 15 30.06 21.09 -13.68
C VAL A 15 28.83 21.03 -14.59
N ALA A 16 28.93 20.29 -15.69
CA ALA A 16 27.78 19.98 -16.51
C ALA A 16 26.78 19.21 -15.64
N SER A 17 25.74 19.89 -15.16
CA SER A 17 24.58 19.25 -14.57
C SER A 17 23.88 18.50 -15.69
N ALA A 18 24.22 17.23 -15.90
CA ALA A 18 23.42 16.32 -16.71
C ALA A 18 21.99 16.41 -16.16
N SER A 19 21.06 16.98 -16.94
CA SER A 19 19.65 16.94 -16.59
C SER A 19 19.29 15.47 -16.49
N ARG A 20 19.12 14.95 -15.27
CA ARG A 20 18.72 13.55 -15.09
C ARG A 20 17.33 13.43 -15.69
N HIS A 21 17.25 12.88 -16.89
CA HIS A 21 16.01 12.66 -17.61
C HIS A 21 15.40 11.38 -17.05
N TYR A 22 14.53 11.51 -16.05
CA TYR A 22 13.74 10.38 -15.54
C TYR A 22 12.52 10.16 -16.46
N PRO A 23 11.90 8.96 -16.45
CA PRO A 23 10.68 8.72 -17.19
C PRO A 23 9.63 9.80 -16.87
N HIS A 24 9.12 10.46 -17.92
CA HIS A 24 8.15 11.53 -17.77
C HIS A 24 6.85 11.00 -17.15
N TRP A 25 6.28 11.74 -16.20
CA TRP A 25 5.00 11.39 -15.59
C TRP A 25 3.87 12.13 -16.29
N THR A 26 2.82 11.41 -16.67
CA THR A 26 1.54 11.99 -17.09
C THR A 26 0.40 11.36 -16.31
N PRO A 27 -0.66 12.12 -15.96
CA PRO A 27 -1.85 11.54 -15.38
C PRO A 27 -2.57 10.64 -16.40
N PRO A 28 -3.42 9.68 -15.96
CA PRO A 28 -4.24 8.89 -16.86
C PRO A 28 -5.17 9.78 -17.70
N SER A 29 -5.32 9.42 -18.98
CA SER A 29 -6.26 10.05 -19.91
C SER A 29 -7.61 9.31 -19.95
N THR A 30 -8.60 9.91 -20.60
CA THR A 30 -9.91 9.26 -20.84
C THR A 30 -9.73 7.92 -21.56
N GLY A 31 -10.22 6.85 -20.95
CA GLY A 31 -10.15 5.49 -21.50
C GLY A 31 -8.96 4.65 -21.00
N ASP A 32 -8.02 5.29 -20.30
CA ASP A 32 -6.97 4.59 -19.56
C ASP A 32 -7.57 3.94 -18.30
N VAL A 33 -7.05 2.77 -17.93
CA VAL A 33 -7.47 2.05 -16.73
C VAL A 33 -6.35 2.00 -15.70
N ARG A 34 -6.73 1.97 -14.43
CA ARG A 34 -5.84 1.89 -13.28
C ARG A 34 -6.36 0.82 -12.32
N SER A 35 -5.51 0.44 -11.38
CA SER A 35 -5.74 -0.61 -10.38
C SER A 35 -5.88 0.00 -8.97
N PRO A 36 -6.21 -0.77 -7.93
CA PRO A 36 -6.04 -0.34 -6.54
C PRO A 36 -4.56 -0.20 -6.11
N CYS A 37 -3.60 -0.69 -6.91
CA CYS A 37 -2.17 -0.66 -6.57
C CYS A 37 -1.50 0.66 -7.01
N PRO A 38 -1.06 1.52 -6.07
CA PRO A 38 -0.44 2.81 -6.41
C PRO A 38 0.89 2.64 -7.16
N LEU A 39 1.64 1.57 -6.92
CA LEU A 39 2.89 1.31 -7.64
C LEU A 39 2.63 1.01 -9.11
N LEU A 40 1.71 0.09 -9.44
CA LEU A 40 1.40 -0.23 -10.83
C LEU A 40 0.84 0.98 -11.58
N ASN A 41 0.00 1.76 -10.91
CA ASN A 41 -0.53 3.01 -11.47
C ASN A 41 0.60 4.01 -11.75
N SER A 42 1.59 4.10 -10.85
CA SER A 42 2.80 4.91 -11.07
C SER A 42 3.61 4.43 -12.26
N LEU A 43 3.79 3.11 -12.43
CA LEU A 43 4.49 2.57 -13.60
C LEU A 43 3.78 2.94 -14.91
N ALA A 44 2.45 2.86 -14.94
CA ALA A 44 1.66 3.26 -16.11
C ALA A 44 1.79 4.78 -16.36
N ASN A 45 1.63 5.60 -15.32
CA ASN A 45 1.77 7.06 -15.41
C ASN A 45 3.17 7.51 -15.88
N HIS A 46 4.20 6.71 -15.62
CA HIS A 46 5.57 6.94 -16.11
C HIS A 46 5.89 6.29 -17.46
N ASN A 47 4.92 5.68 -18.14
CA ASN A 47 5.12 4.92 -19.39
C ASN A 47 6.15 3.76 -19.24
N ILE A 48 6.35 3.25 -18.03
CA ILE A 48 7.22 2.10 -17.75
C ILE A 48 6.51 0.78 -18.13
N ILE A 49 5.20 0.75 -17.93
CA ILE A 49 4.27 -0.21 -18.54
C ILE A 49 3.32 0.57 -19.47
N PRO A 50 2.53 -0.09 -20.35
CA PRO A 50 1.56 0.59 -21.19
C PRO A 50 0.73 1.63 -20.43
N HIS A 51 0.80 2.89 -20.89
CA HIS A 51 0.19 4.03 -20.19
C HIS A 51 -1.32 3.88 -20.01
N ASN A 52 -1.98 3.23 -20.98
CA ASN A 52 -3.39 2.96 -20.93
C ASN A 52 -3.79 1.88 -19.91
N GLY A 53 -2.83 1.19 -19.29
CA GLY A 53 -3.06 0.14 -18.31
C GLY A 53 -3.61 -1.16 -18.88
N LYS A 54 -3.48 -1.40 -20.20
CA LYS A 54 -4.07 -2.55 -20.90
C LYS A 54 -2.99 -3.45 -21.52
N ASN A 55 -3.39 -4.68 -21.87
CA ASN A 55 -2.57 -5.68 -22.55
C ASN A 55 -1.24 -5.97 -21.83
N LEU A 56 -1.28 -6.04 -20.50
CA LEU A 56 -0.12 -6.38 -19.68
C LEU A 56 0.11 -7.88 -19.72
N THR A 57 1.31 -8.31 -20.09
CA THR A 57 1.72 -9.72 -20.01
C THR A 57 2.58 -9.96 -18.77
N VAL A 58 2.68 -11.23 -18.35
CA VAL A 58 3.54 -11.62 -17.22
C VAL A 58 5.01 -11.17 -17.42
N PRO A 59 5.67 -11.44 -18.57
CA PRO A 59 7.05 -11.01 -18.78
C PRO A 59 7.23 -9.48 -18.74
N MET A 60 6.28 -8.72 -19.27
CA MET A 60 6.31 -7.25 -19.23
C MET A 60 6.31 -6.74 -17.80
N LEU A 61 5.40 -7.24 -16.96
CA LEU A 61 5.30 -6.78 -15.59
C LEU A 61 6.48 -7.25 -14.74
N VAL A 62 6.98 -8.48 -14.95
CA VAL A 62 8.18 -8.99 -14.26
C VAL A 62 9.39 -8.11 -14.53
N LYS A 63 9.64 -7.76 -15.81
CA LYS A 63 10.71 -6.86 -16.20
C LYS A 63 10.55 -5.48 -15.57
N ALA A 64 9.36 -4.90 -15.66
CA ALA A 64 9.08 -3.55 -15.15
C ALA A 64 9.28 -3.45 -13.62
N LEU A 65 8.79 -4.42 -12.85
CA LEU A 65 8.94 -4.44 -11.39
C LEU A 65 10.41 -4.65 -10.97
N ASN A 66 11.14 -5.53 -11.65
CA ASN A 66 12.55 -5.75 -11.37
C ASN A 66 13.40 -4.53 -11.70
N GLU A 67 13.21 -3.93 -12.89
CA GLU A 67 13.99 -2.78 -13.33
C GLU A 67 13.65 -1.50 -12.56
N THR A 68 12.43 -1.36 -12.05
CA THR A 68 12.01 -0.12 -11.37
C THR A 68 12.20 -0.15 -9.86
N VAL A 69 11.76 -1.22 -9.19
CA VAL A 69 11.75 -1.29 -7.72
C VAL A 69 12.61 -2.43 -7.17
N ASN A 70 13.40 -3.10 -8.03
CA ASN A 70 14.26 -4.22 -7.63
C ASN A 70 13.49 -5.38 -6.98
N LEU A 71 12.26 -5.63 -7.43
CA LEU A 71 11.52 -6.82 -7.02
C LEU A 71 12.17 -8.06 -7.63
N SER A 72 12.38 -9.13 -6.84
CA SER A 72 12.97 -10.36 -7.35
C SER A 72 12.10 -10.94 -8.48
N PRO A 73 12.69 -11.63 -9.48
CA PRO A 73 11.90 -12.26 -10.54
C PRO A 73 10.84 -13.22 -10.02
N GLU A 74 11.10 -13.92 -8.92
CA GLU A 74 10.15 -14.80 -8.24
C GLU A 74 8.89 -14.04 -7.77
N ILE A 75 9.07 -13.02 -6.92
CA ILE A 75 7.94 -12.26 -6.35
C ILE A 75 7.21 -11.49 -7.46
N ALA A 76 7.95 -10.96 -8.44
CA ALA A 76 7.36 -10.29 -9.60
C ALA A 76 6.54 -11.27 -10.46
N THR A 77 7.00 -12.51 -10.64
CA THR A 77 6.27 -13.54 -11.42
C THR A 77 5.01 -13.97 -10.69
N PHE A 78 5.10 -14.19 -9.38
CA PHE A 78 3.93 -14.49 -8.55
C PHE A 78 2.88 -13.38 -8.64
N THR A 79 3.30 -12.12 -8.49
CA THR A 79 2.44 -10.94 -8.62
C THR A 79 1.77 -10.87 -9.99
N ALA A 80 2.55 -11.02 -11.06
CA ALA A 80 2.04 -10.89 -12.43
C ALA A 80 1.12 -12.06 -12.83
N THR A 81 1.43 -13.28 -12.39
CA THR A 81 0.58 -14.46 -12.63
C THR A 81 -0.73 -14.34 -11.86
N SER A 82 -0.66 -13.83 -10.63
CA SER A 82 -1.86 -13.57 -9.82
C SER A 82 -2.76 -12.53 -10.50
N ALA A 83 -2.19 -11.45 -11.03
CA ALA A 83 -2.93 -10.46 -11.81
C ALA A 83 -3.55 -11.07 -13.08
N LEU A 84 -2.81 -11.88 -13.83
CA LEU A 84 -3.33 -12.58 -15.01
C LEU A 84 -4.51 -13.50 -14.68
N SER A 85 -4.47 -14.18 -13.52
CA SER A 85 -5.56 -15.07 -13.09
C SER A 85 -6.89 -14.35 -12.83
N LEU A 86 -6.86 -13.02 -12.67
CA LEU A 86 -8.05 -12.18 -12.48
C LEU A 86 -8.63 -11.64 -13.79
N ALA A 87 -7.92 -11.80 -14.90
CA ALA A 87 -8.43 -11.41 -16.21
C ALA A 87 -9.73 -12.18 -16.54
N PRO A 88 -10.67 -11.59 -17.30
CA PRO A 88 -11.87 -12.30 -17.75
C PRO A 88 -11.57 -13.56 -18.56
N ASP A 89 -10.48 -13.53 -19.34
CA ASP A 89 -9.96 -14.68 -20.09
C ASP A 89 -8.43 -14.77 -19.95
N PRO A 90 -7.91 -15.46 -18.92
CA PRO A 90 -6.48 -15.60 -18.70
C PRO A 90 -5.75 -16.36 -19.82
N SER A 91 -6.47 -17.12 -20.66
CA SER A 91 -5.88 -17.89 -21.76
C SER A 91 -5.29 -17.00 -22.86
N LEU A 92 -5.73 -15.73 -22.93
CA LEU A 92 -5.20 -14.73 -23.84
C LEU A 92 -3.81 -14.19 -23.43
N GLY A 93 -3.29 -14.61 -22.27
CA GLY A 93 -1.93 -14.29 -21.81
C GLY A 93 -1.71 -12.83 -21.42
N HIS A 94 -2.78 -12.04 -21.27
CA HIS A 94 -2.70 -10.66 -20.84
C HIS A 94 -3.86 -10.26 -19.91
N PHE A 95 -3.63 -9.20 -19.15
CA PHE A 95 -4.62 -8.59 -18.26
C PHE A 95 -4.56 -7.05 -18.36
N GLN A 96 -5.53 -6.40 -17.73
CA GLN A 96 -5.64 -4.96 -17.60
C GLN A 96 -5.55 -4.56 -16.12
N LEU A 97 -5.12 -3.33 -15.84
CA LEU A 97 -4.96 -2.89 -14.45
C LEU A 97 -6.27 -2.94 -13.64
N ASN A 98 -7.42 -2.68 -14.27
CA ASN A 98 -8.72 -2.74 -13.60
C ASN A 98 -9.29 -4.16 -13.46
N ASP A 99 -8.60 -5.19 -13.97
CA ASP A 99 -8.94 -6.59 -13.64
C ASP A 99 -8.62 -6.90 -12.16
N LEU A 100 -7.72 -6.11 -11.56
CA LEU A 100 -7.33 -6.21 -10.15
C LEU A 100 -8.40 -5.63 -9.19
N ASP A 101 -9.44 -4.97 -9.71
CA ASP A 101 -10.54 -4.39 -8.92
C ASP A 101 -11.52 -5.45 -8.39
N LYS A 102 -11.23 -6.74 -8.60
CA LYS A 102 -12.05 -7.85 -8.13
C LYS A 102 -11.95 -7.97 -6.62
N HIS A 103 -13.05 -7.68 -5.94
CA HIS A 103 -13.15 -7.76 -4.49
C HIS A 103 -12.91 -9.16 -3.94
N ASN A 104 -12.24 -9.20 -2.79
CA ASN A 104 -11.79 -10.42 -2.11
C ASN A 104 -10.86 -11.32 -2.96
N ALA A 105 -10.13 -10.69 -3.89
CA ALA A 105 -8.99 -11.30 -4.57
C ALA A 105 -7.69 -10.62 -4.08
N ILE A 106 -7.04 -9.85 -4.95
CA ILE A 106 -5.94 -8.96 -4.55
C ILE A 106 -6.51 -7.72 -3.83
N GLU A 107 -7.62 -7.16 -4.34
CA GLU A 107 -8.34 -6.08 -3.67
C GLU A 107 -9.06 -6.59 -2.42
N HIS A 108 -8.92 -5.85 -1.32
CA HIS A 108 -9.51 -6.17 -0.03
C HIS A 108 -9.80 -4.92 0.84
N ASP A 109 -10.70 -5.10 1.81
CA ASP A 109 -11.05 -4.08 2.81
C ASP A 109 -9.84 -3.67 3.68
N ALA A 110 -9.97 -2.55 4.40
CA ALA A 110 -8.92 -1.96 5.23
C ALA A 110 -7.66 -1.51 4.46
N SER A 111 -7.86 -1.16 3.19
CA SER A 111 -6.83 -0.55 2.35
C SER A 111 -6.28 0.75 2.95
N LEU A 112 -5.00 1.03 2.71
CA LEU A 112 -4.31 2.21 3.27
C LEU A 112 -4.78 3.54 2.66
N SER A 113 -5.37 3.50 1.47
CA SER A 113 -5.74 4.72 0.72
C SER A 113 -6.98 4.59 -0.16
N ARG A 114 -7.69 3.45 -0.12
CA ARG A 114 -8.89 3.15 -0.91
C ARG A 114 -10.08 2.96 0.04
N VAL A 115 -11.28 3.26 -0.42
CA VAL A 115 -12.49 3.00 0.37
C VAL A 115 -12.90 1.55 0.19
N ASP A 116 -13.30 0.89 1.28
CA ASP A 116 -13.80 -0.48 1.28
C ASP A 116 -14.93 -0.68 0.25
N PHE A 117 -14.96 -1.87 -0.36
CA PHE A 117 -15.85 -2.20 -1.47
C PHE A 117 -17.33 -1.95 -1.16
N HIS A 118 -17.76 -2.23 0.08
CA HIS A 118 -19.14 -2.03 0.54
C HIS A 118 -19.68 -0.62 0.22
N PHE A 119 -18.84 0.42 0.29
CA PHE A 119 -19.30 1.80 0.13
C PHE A 119 -19.23 2.34 -1.30
N VAL A 120 -18.40 1.75 -2.16
CA VAL A 120 -18.08 2.33 -3.47
C VAL A 120 -18.25 1.37 -4.64
N GLY A 121 -18.41 0.07 -4.35
CA GLY A 121 -18.50 -1.00 -5.34
C GLY A 121 -17.25 -1.09 -6.23
N LYS A 122 -17.35 -1.97 -7.24
CA LYS A 122 -16.23 -2.27 -8.14
C LYS A 122 -15.65 -1.04 -8.85
N GLU A 123 -16.50 -0.10 -9.25
CA GLU A 123 -16.06 1.11 -9.99
C GLU A 123 -15.31 2.13 -9.12
N GLY A 124 -15.35 1.96 -7.80
CA GLY A 124 -14.75 2.89 -6.85
C GLY A 124 -13.51 2.36 -6.12
N VAL A 125 -13.33 1.04 -6.00
CA VAL A 125 -12.24 0.45 -5.20
C VAL A 125 -10.84 0.77 -5.71
N ALA A 126 -10.65 1.10 -7.00
CA ALA A 126 -9.35 1.51 -7.51
C ALA A 126 -8.98 2.97 -7.16
N LYS A 127 -9.98 3.82 -6.87
CA LYS A 127 -9.81 5.28 -6.76
C LYS A 127 -9.11 5.65 -5.46
N PHE A 128 -8.07 6.47 -5.56
CA PHE A 128 -7.43 7.08 -4.40
C PHE A 128 -8.44 7.91 -3.60
N ASN A 129 -8.47 7.68 -2.28
CA ASN A 129 -9.31 8.42 -1.34
C ASN A 129 -8.43 9.15 -0.33
N TYR A 130 -8.39 10.49 -0.45
CA TYR A 130 -7.57 11.32 0.43
C TYR A 130 -7.97 11.21 1.91
N PRO A 131 -9.26 11.20 2.31
CA PRO A 131 -9.63 10.95 3.72
C PRO A 131 -9.09 9.63 4.30
N THR A 132 -9.21 8.51 3.57
CA THR A 132 -8.64 7.21 3.99
C THR A 132 -7.12 7.30 4.11
N PHE A 133 -6.45 7.80 3.08
CA PHE A 133 -4.99 7.97 3.09
C PHE A 133 -4.54 8.85 4.26
N LYS A 134 -5.19 9.99 4.47
CA LYS A 134 -4.87 10.93 5.54
C LYS A 134 -5.02 10.29 6.92
N ARG A 135 -6.04 9.44 7.13
CA ARG A 135 -6.23 8.69 8.38
C ARG A 135 -5.02 7.81 8.68
N TRP A 136 -4.59 7.00 7.70
CA TRP A 136 -3.42 6.16 7.81
C TRP A 136 -2.12 6.97 7.97
N PHE A 137 -1.92 7.98 7.11
CA PHE A 137 -0.68 8.72 7.00
C PHE A 137 -0.43 9.67 8.19
N ALA A 138 -1.47 10.05 8.93
CA ALA A 138 -1.36 10.85 10.15
C ALA A 138 -0.55 10.16 11.27
N HIS A 139 -0.45 8.82 11.25
CA HIS A 139 0.35 8.06 12.22
C HIS A 139 1.85 8.40 12.16
N PHE A 140 2.34 8.91 11.03
CA PHE A 140 3.76 9.23 10.82
C PHE A 140 4.09 10.70 11.13
N GLY A 141 3.26 11.38 11.94
CA GLY A 141 3.48 12.78 12.32
C GLY A 141 4.88 13.03 12.91
N GLY A 142 5.57 14.08 12.45
CA GLY A 142 6.92 14.41 12.91
C GLY A 142 8.06 13.49 12.43
N GLN A 143 7.76 12.40 11.73
CA GLN A 143 8.77 11.48 11.21
C GLN A 143 9.27 11.91 9.82
N GLU A 144 10.58 11.84 9.59
CA GLU A 144 11.16 11.91 8.23
C GLU A 144 11.15 10.52 7.55
N PHE A 145 11.36 9.46 8.35
CA PHE A 145 11.40 8.08 7.92
C PHE A 145 10.33 7.27 8.64
N ILE A 146 9.66 6.38 7.91
CA ILE A 146 8.66 5.46 8.48
C ILE A 146 9.41 4.29 9.12
N ASP A 147 9.26 4.12 10.44
CA ASP A 147 9.72 2.93 11.16
C ASP A 147 8.70 1.78 11.11
N ILE A 148 9.16 0.57 11.37
CA ILE A 148 8.36 -0.64 11.20
C ILE A 148 7.26 -0.76 12.27
N GLU A 149 7.53 -0.27 13.48
CA GLU A 149 6.59 -0.27 14.59
C GLU A 149 5.40 0.67 14.32
N THR A 150 5.67 1.86 13.79
CA THR A 150 4.64 2.83 13.42
C THR A 150 3.88 2.35 12.20
N ALA A 151 4.55 1.75 11.21
CA ALA A 151 3.88 1.14 10.04
C ALA A 151 2.92 0.01 10.45
N ALA A 152 3.34 -0.87 11.37
CA ALA A 152 2.51 -1.95 11.90
C ALA A 152 1.25 -1.43 12.60
N LYS A 153 1.41 -0.44 13.50
CA LYS A 153 0.30 0.19 14.21
C LYS A 153 -0.64 0.94 13.28
N ALA A 154 -0.09 1.69 12.30
CA ALA A 154 -0.87 2.45 11.34
C ALA A 154 -1.71 1.54 10.43
N ARG A 155 -1.12 0.44 9.92
CA ARG A 155 -1.85 -0.58 9.15
C ARG A 155 -3.00 -1.17 9.98
N PHE A 156 -2.73 -1.58 11.21
CA PHE A 156 -3.75 -2.18 12.07
C PHE A 156 -4.86 -1.21 12.46
N ALA A 157 -4.56 0.08 12.62
CA ALA A 157 -5.58 1.10 12.84
C ALA A 157 -6.58 1.19 11.68
N MET A 158 -6.14 0.94 10.43
CA MET A 158 -7.04 0.85 9.28
C MET A 158 -7.95 -0.37 9.35
N VAL A 159 -7.40 -1.53 9.74
CA VAL A 159 -8.16 -2.77 9.98
C VAL A 159 -9.23 -2.56 11.05
N GLN A 160 -8.87 -1.91 12.17
CA GLN A 160 -9.82 -1.59 13.23
C GLN A 160 -10.91 -0.63 12.76
N HIS A 161 -10.53 0.42 12.02
CA HIS A 161 -11.48 1.39 11.48
C HIS A 161 -12.49 0.71 10.55
N SER A 162 -12.03 -0.03 9.54
CA SER A 162 -12.92 -0.75 8.62
C SER A 162 -13.81 -1.73 9.38
N ARG A 163 -13.28 -2.50 10.32
CA ARG A 163 -14.10 -3.38 11.16
C ARG A 163 -15.23 -2.65 11.87
N ASP A 164 -14.94 -1.49 12.45
CA ASP A 164 -15.89 -0.77 13.28
C ASP A 164 -16.93 0.01 12.45
N THR A 165 -16.63 0.30 11.17
CA THR A 165 -17.50 1.13 10.31
C THR A 165 -18.14 0.39 9.13
N ASN A 166 -17.54 -0.71 8.65
CA ASN A 166 -18.04 -1.48 7.51
C ASN A 166 -18.84 -2.71 8.01
N PRO A 167 -20.17 -2.75 7.82
CA PRO A 167 -21.00 -3.86 8.28
C PRO A 167 -20.73 -5.18 7.53
N GLU A 168 -20.12 -5.11 6.35
CA GLU A 168 -19.74 -6.25 5.50
C GLU A 168 -18.23 -6.51 5.54
N PHE A 169 -17.53 -6.00 6.55
CA PHE A 169 -16.07 -6.10 6.64
C PHE A 169 -15.55 -7.53 6.52
N THR A 170 -14.61 -7.72 5.59
CA THR A 170 -13.93 -9.00 5.35
C THR A 170 -12.44 -8.89 5.63
N TYR A 171 -11.92 -9.77 6.49
CA TYR A 171 -10.50 -9.78 6.86
C TYR A 171 -10.03 -11.16 7.34
N ALA A 172 -10.09 -12.14 6.43
CA ALA A 172 -9.61 -13.49 6.68
C ALA A 172 -8.09 -13.57 6.56
N GLU A 173 -7.52 -14.77 6.71
CA GLU A 173 -6.06 -14.99 6.70
C GLU A 173 -5.38 -14.50 5.43
N VAL A 174 -6.03 -14.66 4.28
CA VAL A 174 -5.52 -14.22 2.98
C VAL A 174 -5.45 -12.69 2.90
N GLN A 175 -6.51 -11.96 3.24
CA GLN A 175 -6.52 -10.49 3.26
C GLN A 175 -5.57 -9.95 4.32
N ARG A 176 -5.47 -10.62 5.47
CA ARG A 176 -4.50 -10.28 6.51
C ARG A 176 -3.08 -10.35 5.97
N LEU A 177 -2.69 -11.47 5.37
CA LEU A 177 -1.36 -11.65 4.79
C LEU A 177 -1.10 -10.64 3.67
N ALA A 178 -2.08 -10.41 2.78
CA ALA A 178 -1.97 -9.40 1.72
C ALA A 178 -1.66 -8.02 2.28
N SER A 179 -2.39 -7.55 3.31
CA SER A 179 -2.14 -6.24 3.91
C SER A 179 -0.74 -6.10 4.55
N TYR A 180 -0.17 -7.18 5.10
CA TYR A 180 1.20 -7.20 5.58
C TYR A 180 2.19 -7.09 4.40
N VAL A 181 1.99 -7.89 3.36
CA VAL A 181 2.82 -7.88 2.15
C VAL A 181 2.80 -6.50 1.47
N GLU A 182 1.65 -5.86 1.33
CA GLU A 182 1.52 -4.51 0.77
C GLU A 182 2.25 -3.45 1.60
N THR A 183 2.22 -3.61 2.92
CA THR A 183 3.00 -2.77 3.83
C THR A 183 4.51 -2.96 3.58
N THR A 184 4.97 -4.20 3.41
CA THR A 184 6.38 -4.47 3.07
C THR A 184 6.78 -3.91 1.71
N LEU A 185 5.87 -3.90 0.72
CA LEU A 185 6.13 -3.41 -0.63
C LEU A 185 6.49 -1.92 -0.62
N TYR A 186 5.66 -1.04 -0.03
CA TYR A 186 6.05 0.37 0.03
C TYR A 186 7.26 0.59 0.94
N PHE A 187 7.38 -0.20 2.01
CA PHE A 187 8.48 -0.08 2.98
C PHE A 187 9.83 -0.40 2.35
N LYS A 188 9.89 -1.36 1.42
CA LYS A 188 11.13 -1.72 0.71
C LYS A 188 11.32 -0.99 -0.61
N ALA A 189 10.24 -0.56 -1.26
CA ALA A 189 10.33 0.17 -2.52
C ALA A 189 10.65 1.66 -2.32
N MET A 190 10.09 2.32 -1.30
CA MET A 190 10.16 3.78 -1.12
C MET A 190 11.28 4.20 -0.16
N VAL A 191 12.48 3.67 -0.40
CA VAL A 191 13.66 3.88 0.46
C VAL A 191 14.62 4.96 -0.07
N ASP A 192 15.38 5.56 0.83
CA ASP A 192 16.52 6.39 0.49
C ASP A 192 17.75 5.55 0.08
N LYS A 193 18.88 6.22 -0.19
CA LYS A 193 20.14 5.55 -0.59
C LYS A 193 20.72 4.61 0.49
N TRP A 194 20.19 4.65 1.71
CA TRP A 194 20.59 3.85 2.87
C TRP A 194 19.55 2.78 3.23
N GLY A 195 18.50 2.60 2.42
CA GLY A 195 17.47 1.60 2.68
C GLY A 195 16.42 2.02 3.72
N ARG A 196 16.35 3.31 4.09
CA ARG A 196 15.36 3.80 5.06
C ARG A 196 14.11 4.30 4.33
N THR A 197 12.93 3.84 4.73
CA THR A 197 11.63 4.22 4.14
C THR A 197 11.37 5.71 4.31
N ARG A 198 11.47 6.50 3.25
CA ARG A 198 11.30 7.95 3.35
C ARG A 198 9.82 8.28 3.28
N LYS A 199 9.30 8.94 4.32
CA LYS A 199 7.88 9.29 4.42
C LYS A 199 7.38 10.07 3.20
N GLU A 200 8.21 10.99 2.70
CA GLU A 200 7.87 11.80 1.53
C GLU A 200 7.73 10.96 0.25
N PHE A 201 8.54 9.91 0.08
CA PHE A 201 8.42 9.03 -1.09
C PHE A 201 7.12 8.24 -1.07
N VAL A 202 6.73 7.76 0.11
CA VAL A 202 5.45 7.08 0.32
C VAL A 202 4.29 8.03 0.05
N ARG A 203 4.36 9.29 0.50
CA ARG A 203 3.33 10.28 0.21
C ARG A 203 3.13 10.49 -1.29
N VAL A 204 4.23 10.73 -2.02
CA VAL A 204 4.19 10.94 -3.48
C VAL A 204 3.65 9.72 -4.21
N LEU A 205 4.08 8.52 -3.83
CA LEU A 205 3.60 7.27 -4.41
C LEU A 205 2.08 7.14 -4.31
N PHE A 206 1.51 7.43 -3.14
CA PHE A 206 0.08 7.23 -2.89
C PHE A 206 -0.79 8.40 -3.39
N GLU A 207 -0.42 9.65 -3.11
CA GLU A 207 -1.23 10.82 -3.45
C GLU A 207 -1.17 11.16 -4.95
N GLN A 208 -0.03 10.89 -5.60
CA GLN A 208 0.21 11.32 -6.98
C GLN A 208 0.33 10.15 -7.94
N GLU A 209 0.40 8.91 -7.44
CA GLU A 209 0.68 7.72 -8.26
C GLU A 209 1.86 8.02 -9.20
N ARG A 210 2.95 8.48 -8.59
CA ARG A 210 4.17 8.94 -9.23
C ARG A 210 5.36 8.34 -8.49
N LEU A 211 6.39 7.97 -9.25
CA LEU A 211 7.70 7.63 -8.68
C LEU A 211 8.42 8.92 -8.24
N PRO A 212 8.93 9.01 -7.01
CA PRO A 212 9.46 10.25 -6.44
C PRO A 212 10.85 10.66 -6.95
N PHE A 213 11.09 10.59 -8.27
CA PHE A 213 12.40 10.89 -8.86
C PHE A 213 12.87 12.32 -8.59
N ALA A 214 11.94 13.28 -8.61
CA ALA A 214 12.18 14.69 -8.31
C ALA A 214 12.57 14.90 -6.84
N GLU A 215 12.00 14.11 -5.94
CA GLU A 215 12.30 14.09 -4.50
C GLU A 215 13.60 13.33 -4.19
N GLY A 216 14.25 12.76 -5.20
CA GLY A 216 15.55 12.08 -5.08
C GLY A 216 15.46 10.55 -4.98
N TRP A 217 14.26 9.96 -5.08
CA TRP A 217 14.09 8.51 -5.07
C TRP A 217 14.75 7.86 -6.28
N ARG A 218 15.35 6.70 -6.06
CA ARG A 218 15.92 5.84 -7.10
C ARG A 218 15.50 4.40 -6.82
N ARG A 219 15.59 3.57 -7.85
CA ARG A 219 15.49 2.12 -7.73
C ARG A 219 16.28 1.64 -6.49
N PRO A 220 15.66 0.90 -5.56
CA PRO A 220 16.34 0.32 -4.40
C PRO A 220 17.56 -0.50 -4.81
N ARG A 221 18.64 -0.42 -4.02
CA ARG A 221 19.87 -1.19 -4.25
C ARG A 221 19.71 -2.64 -3.84
N ASP A 222 19.11 -2.85 -2.67
CA ASP A 222 18.82 -4.18 -2.15
C ASP A 222 17.64 -4.77 -2.91
N GLN A 223 17.76 -6.04 -3.29
CA GLN A 223 16.67 -6.75 -3.95
C GLN A 223 15.57 -7.06 -2.94
N PHE A 224 14.32 -6.84 -3.34
CA PHE A 224 13.18 -7.28 -2.55
C PHE A 224 12.80 -8.70 -2.98
N ASP A 225 13.36 -9.68 -2.28
CA ASP A 225 13.14 -11.11 -2.48
C ASP A 225 12.23 -11.73 -1.41
N GLY A 226 11.96 -13.03 -1.53
CA GLY A 226 11.11 -13.76 -0.59
C GLY A 226 11.64 -13.74 0.85
N PHE A 227 12.96 -13.78 1.06
CA PHE A 227 13.54 -13.72 2.40
C PHE A 227 13.32 -12.36 3.05
N VAL A 228 13.62 -11.28 2.32
CA VAL A 228 13.38 -9.90 2.79
C VAL A 228 11.89 -9.67 3.06
N GLN A 229 11.01 -10.23 2.23
CA GLN A 229 9.56 -10.19 2.45
C GLN A 229 9.18 -10.91 3.73
N THR A 230 9.61 -12.16 3.93
CA THR A 230 9.30 -12.94 5.14
C THR A 230 9.82 -12.26 6.41
N ASP A 231 11.07 -11.78 6.44
CA ASP A 231 11.63 -11.06 7.60
C ASP A 231 10.82 -9.80 7.91
N THR A 232 10.47 -9.01 6.90
CA THR A 232 9.73 -7.75 7.11
C THR A 232 8.29 -8.03 7.55
N VAL A 233 7.62 -9.04 6.99
CA VAL A 233 6.29 -9.47 7.42
C VAL A 233 6.33 -9.94 8.87
N LEU A 234 7.32 -10.76 9.25
CA LEU A 234 7.46 -11.24 10.62
C LEU A 234 7.63 -10.09 11.60
N ARG A 235 8.50 -9.12 11.30
CA ARG A 235 8.70 -7.94 12.14
C ARG A 235 7.44 -7.07 12.26
N LEU A 236 6.73 -6.86 11.15
CA LEU A 236 5.45 -6.16 11.18
C LEU A 236 4.44 -6.90 12.05
N ALA A 237 4.34 -8.23 11.92
CA ALA A 237 3.42 -9.04 12.70
C ALA A 237 3.74 -8.99 14.20
N LEU A 238 5.02 -9.11 14.58
CA LEU A 238 5.48 -8.99 15.96
C LEU A 238 5.23 -7.59 16.56
N ALA A 239 5.33 -6.54 15.74
CA ALA A 239 5.06 -5.17 16.16
C ALA A 239 3.55 -4.82 16.13
N THR A 240 2.72 -5.64 15.49
CA THR A 240 1.29 -5.41 15.40
C THR A 240 0.61 -5.84 16.69
N PRO A 241 -0.18 -4.98 17.36
CA PRO A 241 -0.96 -5.35 18.54
C PRO A 241 -2.23 -6.16 18.17
N GLU A 242 -2.08 -7.13 17.26
CA GLU A 242 -3.14 -8.02 16.78
C GLU A 242 -3.09 -9.32 17.58
N LYS A 243 -4.07 -9.54 18.47
CA LYS A 243 -4.10 -10.74 19.32
C LYS A 243 -4.24 -11.99 18.45
N THR A 244 -3.34 -12.95 18.62
CA THR A 244 -3.42 -14.30 18.03
C THR A 244 -4.67 -15.01 18.57
N GLY A 245 -5.62 -15.36 17.70
CA GLY A 245 -6.94 -15.90 18.08
C GLY A 245 -8.11 -15.27 17.34
N TRP A 246 -7.84 -14.38 16.38
CA TRP A 246 -8.84 -13.61 15.65
C TRP A 246 -9.47 -14.43 14.51
N SER A 247 -10.49 -15.23 14.84
CA SER A 247 -11.34 -15.94 13.89
C SER A 247 -12.57 -15.10 13.53
N GLY A 248 -12.47 -14.21 12.54
CA GLY A 248 -13.58 -13.72 11.70
C GLY A 248 -14.96 -13.41 12.33
N GLU A 249 -15.06 -13.05 13.62
CA GLU A 249 -16.37 -12.80 14.24
C GLU A 249 -16.96 -11.51 13.67
N SER A 250 -18.02 -11.68 12.88
CA SER A 250 -18.83 -10.61 12.28
C SER A 250 -19.23 -9.57 13.32
N VAL A 251 -19.31 -8.30 12.92
CA VAL A 251 -19.83 -7.20 13.76
C VAL A 251 -21.21 -7.55 14.34
N GLN A 252 -22.02 -8.31 13.59
CA GLN A 252 -23.32 -8.85 14.01
C GLN A 252 -23.24 -9.81 15.21
N GLN A 253 -22.15 -10.57 15.35
CA GLN A 253 -21.94 -11.45 16.50
C GLN A 253 -21.64 -10.63 17.77
N LYS A 254 -20.78 -9.62 17.68
CA LYS A 254 -20.53 -8.68 18.79
C LYS A 254 -21.78 -7.90 19.18
N LEU A 255 -22.58 -7.44 18.22
CA LEU A 255 -23.83 -6.74 18.50
C LEU A 255 -24.85 -7.67 19.19
N ARG A 256 -24.98 -8.93 18.74
CA ARG A 256 -25.81 -9.95 19.42
C ARG A 256 -25.34 -10.24 20.83
N GLU A 257 -24.04 -10.41 21.06
CA GLU A 257 -23.49 -10.64 22.40
C GLU A 257 -23.66 -9.42 23.31
N SER A 258 -23.54 -8.20 22.77
CA SER A 258 -23.79 -6.97 23.52
C SER A 258 -25.27 -6.83 23.89
N SER A 259 -26.19 -7.19 22.98
CA SER A 259 -27.63 -7.18 23.21
C SER A 259 -28.03 -8.20 24.28
N ILE A 260 -27.44 -9.41 24.25
CA ILE A 260 -27.66 -10.46 25.25
C ILE A 260 -27.16 -10.01 26.64
N ARG A 261 -26.03 -9.28 26.71
CA ARG A 261 -25.53 -8.74 27.99
C ARG A 261 -26.40 -7.62 28.55
N HIS A 262 -27.06 -6.82 27.71
CA HIS A 262 -27.99 -5.77 28.15
C HIS A 262 -29.40 -6.32 28.47
N SER A 263 -29.79 -7.47 27.92
CA SER A 263 -31.04 -8.15 28.30
C SER A 263 -30.94 -9.01 29.58
N ALA A 264 -29.72 -9.24 30.07
CA ALA A 264 -29.44 -10.05 31.27
C ALA A 264 -29.21 -9.21 32.54
N ALA A 265 -29.78 -8.01 32.63
CA ALA A 265 -29.88 -7.31 33.90
C ALA A 265 -30.90 -8.04 34.80
N PRO A 266 -30.57 -8.39 36.06
CA PRO A 266 -31.53 -9.07 36.94
C PRO A 266 -32.70 -8.13 37.24
N ALA A 267 -33.93 -8.59 37.04
CA ALA A 267 -35.11 -7.95 37.56
C ALA A 267 -35.02 -7.91 39.10
N PHE A 268 -34.73 -6.74 39.66
CA PHE A 268 -34.87 -6.50 41.09
C PHE A 268 -36.36 -6.56 41.45
N ASN A 269 -36.82 -7.72 41.96
CA ASN A 269 -38.10 -7.83 42.63
C ASN A 269 -37.96 -7.29 44.06
N ALA A 270 -38.43 -6.07 44.27
CA ALA A 270 -38.62 -5.51 45.60
C ALA A 270 -39.89 -6.12 46.23
N GLN A 271 -39.71 -7.04 47.17
CA GLN A 271 -40.75 -7.45 48.12
C GLN A 271 -40.34 -6.90 49.49
N GLY A 272 -41.00 -5.81 49.90
CA GLY A 272 -40.83 -5.21 51.22
C GLY A 272 -41.53 -6.04 52.31
N PRO A 273 -41.12 -5.90 53.59
CA PRO A 273 -41.73 -6.64 54.69
C PRO A 273 -43.03 -5.97 55.14
N LEU A 274 -44.10 -6.76 55.25
CA LEU A 274 -45.33 -6.40 55.96
C LEU A 274 -45.08 -6.52 57.46
N ILE A 275 -45.18 -5.39 58.18
CA ILE A 275 -45.28 -5.32 59.64
C ILE A 275 -46.77 -5.19 59.97
N GLY A 276 -47.27 -6.04 60.85
CA GLY A 276 -48.69 -6.20 61.12
C GLY A 276 -49.30 -5.22 62.13
N SER A 277 -50.63 -5.25 62.17
CA SER A 277 -51.51 -5.05 63.32
C SER A 277 -52.87 -5.65 62.99
#